data_AF-A0A101J1Y0-F1
#
_entry.id   AF-A0A101J1Y0-F1
#
_cell.length_a   1.000
_cell.length_b   1.000
_cell.length_c   1.000
_cell.angle_alpha   90.00
_cell.angle_beta   90.00
_cell.angle_gamma   90.00
#
_symmetry.space_group_name_H-M   'P 1'
#
loop_
_entity.id
_entity.type
_entity.pdbx_description
1 polymer ?
#
loop_
_entity_poly.entity_id
_entity_poly.type
_entity_poly.pdbx_seq_one_letter_code
_entity_poly.pdbx_strand_id
1 'polypeptide(L)'
;MNDAIIREDELQVLLNSLDEIRVSYPLYEEDFLVARPEGTGFRIELPASPETFQGWLTAYGPMTGELPTYADLQECMFASGIARYVNQAAFDAMLTSYGQLKKTVFFGLDTNLFYHGFASNNPEINHSSYLIVDTVRDEIAYAINRKYPAKLIGEMTAHAPGYRELIGELENKRMKRSRKAAYLALKEYRTIRDRAMEIAAPGPHTHLSEENDRNIVRALRKFEEERYALPVLLTADIYMADLCMAEGLEYFYFDRPYRQEATTCTAPAFRRLLFDLAAVFGFVGCNGFTIFGEYGGKGNDLDELKVRFGDDEAYRAFTRELEICRRLSALGITR
;
A
#
# COMPACT_ATOMS: atom_id res chain seq x y z
N MET A 1 -18.26 20.57 -11.99
CA MET A 1 -17.67 19.44 -11.26
C MET A 1 -17.79 19.75 -9.79
N ASN A 2 -18.38 18.82 -9.03
CA ASN A 2 -18.54 18.95 -7.59
C ASN A 2 -17.63 17.92 -6.90
N ASP A 3 -17.09 18.31 -5.75
CA ASP A 3 -16.17 17.49 -4.97
C ASP A 3 -16.82 17.11 -3.63
N ALA A 4 -16.61 15.87 -3.17
CA ALA A 4 -16.95 15.41 -1.82
C ALA A 4 -15.71 14.87 -1.11
N ILE A 5 -15.54 15.19 0.17
CA ILE A 5 -14.46 14.66 1.01
C ILE A 5 -15.00 13.51 1.86
N ILE A 6 -14.34 12.36 1.77
CA ILE A 6 -14.74 11.11 2.41
C ILE A 6 -13.55 10.39 3.06
N ARG A 7 -13.83 9.40 3.89
CA ARG A 7 -12.84 8.49 4.47
C ARG A 7 -12.85 7.10 3.80
N GLU A 8 -11.83 6.28 4.09
CA GLU A 8 -11.68 4.92 3.55
C GLU A 8 -12.96 4.05 3.73
N ASP A 9 -13.59 4.11 4.90
CA ASP A 9 -14.81 3.35 5.20
C ASP A 9 -16.03 3.87 4.43
N GLU A 10 -16.09 5.17 4.18
CA GLU A 10 -17.14 5.85 3.44
C GLU A 10 -17.10 5.58 1.93
N LEU A 11 -15.99 5.02 1.40
CA LEU A 11 -15.96 4.48 0.03
C LEU A 11 -17.07 3.47 -0.22
N GLN A 12 -17.51 2.73 0.81
CA GLN A 12 -18.61 1.78 0.66
C GLN A 12 -19.88 2.44 0.13
N VAL A 13 -20.14 3.70 0.50
CA VAL A 13 -21.32 4.44 0.03
C VAL A 13 -21.26 4.63 -1.49
N LEU A 14 -20.07 4.92 -2.03
CA LEU A 14 -19.86 5.07 -3.47
C LEU A 14 -19.96 3.71 -4.18
N LEU A 15 -19.35 2.67 -3.62
CA LEU A 15 -19.37 1.33 -4.20
C LEU A 15 -20.78 0.75 -4.26
N ASN A 16 -21.62 1.03 -3.27
CA ASN A 16 -23.00 0.57 -3.21
C ASN A 16 -23.90 1.18 -4.31
N SER A 17 -23.49 2.27 -4.95
CA SER A 17 -24.24 2.86 -6.07
C SER A 17 -23.84 2.28 -7.44
N LEU A 18 -22.96 1.28 -7.49
CA LEU A 18 -22.40 0.73 -8.71
C LEU A 18 -22.67 -0.78 -8.82
N ASP A 19 -23.18 -1.22 -9.98
CA ASP A 19 -23.39 -2.65 -10.26
C ASP A 19 -22.08 -3.39 -10.58
N GLU A 20 -21.14 -2.68 -11.21
CA GLU A 20 -19.80 -3.15 -11.56
C GLU A 20 -18.84 -1.98 -11.34
N ILE A 21 -17.69 -2.24 -10.74
CA ILE A 21 -16.69 -1.23 -10.44
C ILE A 21 -15.53 -1.38 -11.43
N ARG A 22 -15.30 -0.35 -12.23
CA ARG A 22 -14.26 -0.25 -13.24
C ARG A 22 -13.27 0.82 -12.83
N VAL A 23 -12.05 0.39 -12.56
CA VAL A 23 -10.97 1.27 -12.11
C VAL A 23 -9.96 1.43 -13.23
N SER A 24 -9.70 2.69 -13.57
CA SER A 24 -8.72 3.11 -14.56
C SER A 24 -7.80 4.17 -13.98
N TYR A 25 -6.66 4.38 -14.62
CA TYR A 25 -5.87 5.58 -14.37
C TYR A 25 -6.17 6.55 -15.51
N PRO A 26 -6.63 7.79 -15.27
CA PRO A 26 -7.11 8.67 -16.33
C PRO A 26 -6.14 8.92 -17.50
N LEU A 27 -4.84 8.77 -17.29
CA LEU A 27 -3.83 8.89 -18.36
C LEU A 27 -3.65 7.58 -19.17
N TYR A 28 -4.30 6.49 -18.77
CA TYR A 28 -4.27 5.20 -19.47
C TYR A 28 -5.55 5.01 -20.27
N GLU A 29 -5.46 4.17 -21.30
CA GLU A 29 -6.54 4.03 -22.29
C GLU A 29 -7.68 3.12 -21.80
N GLU A 30 -7.38 2.17 -20.92
CA GLU A 30 -8.33 1.13 -20.49
C GLU A 30 -8.39 0.98 -18.97
N ASP A 31 -9.43 0.28 -18.51
CA ASP A 31 -9.53 -0.17 -17.13
C ASP A 31 -8.38 -1.14 -16.82
N PHE A 32 -7.76 -1.01 -15.66
CA PHE A 32 -6.75 -1.97 -15.20
C PHE A 32 -7.29 -2.96 -14.16
N LEU A 33 -8.45 -2.65 -13.58
CA LEU A 33 -9.15 -3.48 -12.60
C LEU A 33 -10.66 -3.38 -12.80
N VAL A 34 -11.33 -4.53 -12.77
CA VAL A 34 -12.78 -4.63 -12.76
C VAL A 34 -13.21 -5.47 -11.55
N ALA A 35 -14.16 -5.00 -10.76
CA ALA A 35 -14.71 -5.71 -9.63
C ALA A 35 -16.24 -5.83 -9.74
N ARG A 36 -16.74 -7.04 -9.55
CA ARG A 36 -18.19 -7.33 -9.54
C ARG A 36 -18.61 -7.80 -8.16
N PRO A 37 -19.73 -7.31 -7.61
CA PRO A 37 -20.25 -7.82 -6.35
C PRO A 37 -20.48 -9.34 -6.43
N GLU A 38 -19.92 -10.07 -5.46
CA GLU A 38 -20.09 -11.53 -5.35
C GLU A 38 -20.25 -11.90 -3.87
N GLY A 39 -21.44 -12.37 -3.48
CA GLY A 39 -21.77 -12.66 -2.09
C GLY A 39 -21.65 -11.41 -1.20
N THR A 40 -20.81 -11.48 -0.16
CA THR A 40 -20.52 -10.35 0.75
C THR A 40 -19.28 -9.54 0.35
N GLY A 41 -18.74 -9.79 -0.84
CA GLY A 41 -17.48 -9.23 -1.31
C GLY A 41 -17.49 -8.94 -2.80
N PHE A 42 -16.34 -9.08 -3.43
CA PHE A 42 -16.15 -8.78 -4.85
C PHE A 42 -15.31 -9.85 -5.53
N ARG A 43 -15.66 -10.17 -6.77
CA ARG A 43 -14.79 -10.85 -7.72
C ARG A 43 -14.02 -9.81 -8.52
N ILE A 44 -12.69 -9.90 -8.50
CA ILE A 44 -11.76 -9.00 -9.15
C ILE A 44 -11.20 -9.66 -10.41
N GLU A 45 -11.18 -8.91 -11.50
CA GLU A 45 -10.53 -9.22 -12.76
C GLU A 45 -9.52 -8.12 -13.09
N LEU A 46 -8.36 -8.51 -13.61
CA LEU A 46 -7.26 -7.62 -13.97
C LEU A 46 -7.08 -7.68 -15.49
N PRO A 47 -7.83 -6.87 -16.26
CA PRO A 47 -7.73 -6.86 -17.72
C PRO A 47 -6.36 -6.42 -18.25
N ALA A 48 -5.63 -5.59 -17.48
CA ALA A 48 -4.32 -5.09 -17.89
C ALA A 48 -3.17 -5.98 -17.37
N SER A 49 -2.31 -6.41 -18.30
CA SER A 49 -1.12 -7.20 -17.97
C SER A 49 0.10 -6.30 -17.66
N PRO A 50 1.22 -6.87 -17.15
CA PRO A 50 2.47 -6.13 -17.04
C PRO A 50 2.90 -5.46 -18.36
N GLU A 51 2.70 -6.16 -19.47
CA GLU A 51 3.02 -5.67 -20.81
C GLU A 51 2.08 -4.53 -21.24
N THR A 52 0.79 -4.57 -20.86
CA THR A 52 -0.16 -3.47 -21.08
C THR A 52 0.30 -2.19 -20.36
N PHE A 53 0.66 -2.29 -19.07
CA PHE A 53 1.19 -1.16 -18.31
C PHE A 53 2.46 -0.60 -18.95
N GLN A 54 3.38 -1.47 -19.39
CA GLN A 54 4.60 -1.03 -20.05
C GLN A 54 4.31 -0.29 -21.37
N GLY A 55 3.31 -0.74 -22.13
CA GLY A 55 2.81 -0.06 -23.32
C GLY A 55 2.34 1.36 -23.02
N TRP A 56 1.46 1.52 -22.03
CA TRP A 56 0.96 2.83 -21.60
C TRP A 56 2.09 3.76 -21.15
N LEU A 57 3.02 3.26 -20.34
CA LEU A 57 4.15 4.03 -19.81
C LEU A 57 5.04 4.57 -20.94
N THR A 58 5.31 3.76 -21.96
CA THR A 58 6.20 4.13 -23.08
C THR A 58 5.74 5.41 -23.80
N ALA A 59 4.43 5.68 -23.83
CA ALA A 59 3.86 6.88 -24.43
C ALA A 59 4.24 8.19 -23.71
N TYR A 60 4.69 8.11 -22.45
CA TYR A 60 4.96 9.27 -21.59
C TYR A 60 6.45 9.57 -21.37
N GLY A 61 7.35 8.83 -22.03
CA GLY A 61 8.78 9.11 -22.09
C GLY A 61 9.43 9.42 -20.73
N PRO A 62 9.95 10.65 -20.50
CA PRO A 62 10.66 11.00 -19.27
C PRO A 62 9.77 10.99 -18.01
N MET A 63 8.44 11.01 -18.15
CA MET A 63 7.51 11.03 -17.02
C MET A 63 7.17 9.64 -16.47
N THR A 64 7.62 8.56 -17.15
CA THR A 64 7.37 7.16 -16.78
C THR A 64 7.60 6.85 -15.29
N GLY A 65 8.64 7.44 -14.69
CA GLY A 65 8.97 7.23 -13.28
C GLY A 65 7.90 7.67 -12.28
N GLU A 66 7.06 8.65 -12.64
CA GLU A 66 6.00 9.19 -11.77
C GLU A 66 4.60 8.62 -12.10
N LEU A 67 4.47 7.86 -13.18
CA LEU A 67 3.21 7.21 -13.54
C LEU A 67 3.06 5.84 -12.86
N PRO A 68 1.82 5.37 -12.60
CA PRO A 68 1.59 4.09 -11.95
C PRO A 68 2.08 2.90 -12.77
N THR A 69 2.80 1.97 -12.14
CA THR A 69 3.29 0.75 -12.78
C THR A 69 2.47 -0.47 -12.35
N TYR A 70 2.63 -1.60 -13.06
CA TYR A 70 2.04 -2.87 -12.62
C TYR A 70 2.55 -3.30 -11.23
N ALA A 71 3.81 -3.00 -10.90
CA ALA A 71 4.35 -3.25 -9.57
C ALA A 71 3.64 -2.42 -8.49
N ASP A 72 3.27 -1.17 -8.79
CA ASP A 72 2.50 -0.32 -7.88
C ASP A 72 1.09 -0.91 -7.62
N LEU A 73 0.45 -1.47 -8.66
CA LEU A 73 -0.82 -2.22 -8.52
C LEU A 73 -0.64 -3.46 -7.63
N GLN A 74 0.41 -4.26 -7.89
CA GLN A 74 0.68 -5.47 -7.10
C GLN A 74 0.92 -5.15 -5.63
N GLU A 75 1.69 -4.10 -5.33
CA GLU A 75 1.91 -3.66 -3.95
C GLU A 75 0.60 -3.23 -3.26
N CYS A 76 -0.28 -2.50 -3.94
CA CYS A 76 -1.61 -2.16 -3.39
C CYS A 76 -2.47 -3.41 -3.15
N MET A 77 -2.40 -4.41 -4.03
CA MET A 77 -3.09 -5.69 -3.83
C MET A 77 -2.54 -6.48 -2.64
N PHE A 78 -1.23 -6.41 -2.39
CA PHE A 78 -0.62 -6.99 -1.18
C PHE A 78 -1.05 -6.23 0.07
N ALA A 79 -0.88 -4.90 0.10
CA ALA A 79 -1.24 -4.07 1.25
C ALA A 79 -2.71 -4.19 1.65
N SER A 80 -3.60 -4.39 0.67
CA SER A 80 -5.03 -4.63 0.89
C SER A 80 -5.38 -6.05 1.37
N GLY A 81 -4.42 -6.98 1.35
CA GLY A 81 -4.58 -8.36 1.78
C GLY A 81 -5.27 -9.27 0.76
N ILE A 82 -5.44 -8.78 -0.49
CA ILE A 82 -6.08 -9.48 -1.61
C ILE A 82 -5.08 -10.43 -2.28
N ALA A 83 -3.88 -9.93 -2.56
CA ALA A 83 -2.76 -10.76 -2.99
C ALA A 83 -2.10 -11.43 -1.78
N ARG A 84 -1.60 -12.65 -1.99
CA ARG A 84 -0.86 -13.43 -1.00
C ARG A 84 0.44 -13.94 -1.61
N TYR A 85 1.40 -14.24 -0.74
CA TYR A 85 2.64 -14.88 -1.17
C TYR A 85 2.35 -16.32 -1.62
N VAL A 86 3.09 -16.78 -2.63
CA VAL A 86 2.93 -18.13 -3.19
C VAL A 86 3.18 -19.19 -2.11
N ASN A 87 4.12 -18.93 -1.22
CA ASN A 87 4.53 -19.83 -0.16
C ASN A 87 3.89 -19.50 1.21
N GLN A 88 2.72 -18.85 1.23
CA GLN A 88 2.01 -18.51 2.47
C GLN A 88 1.73 -19.75 3.35
N ALA A 89 1.29 -20.86 2.77
CA ALA A 89 1.03 -22.08 3.54
C ALA A 89 2.29 -22.64 4.23
N ALA A 90 3.47 -22.45 3.64
CA ALA A 90 4.74 -22.83 4.26
C ALA A 90 5.08 -21.92 5.43
N PHE A 91 4.78 -20.62 5.32
CA PHE A 91 4.92 -19.67 6.43
C PHE A 91 4.01 -20.04 7.61
N ASP A 92 2.74 -20.37 7.35
CA ASP A 92 1.77 -20.73 8.38
C ASP A 92 2.20 -22.01 9.15
N ALA A 93 2.77 -22.98 8.43
CA ALA A 93 3.33 -24.20 9.01
C ALA A 93 4.60 -23.91 9.87
N MET A 94 5.43 -22.96 9.42
CA MET A 94 6.60 -22.50 10.16
C MET A 94 6.18 -21.76 11.45
N LEU A 95 5.18 -20.88 11.40
CA LEU A 95 4.63 -20.21 12.59
C LEU A 95 4.15 -21.23 13.64
N THR A 96 3.42 -22.25 13.18
CA THR A 96 2.94 -23.34 14.06
C THR A 96 4.10 -24.07 14.72
N SER A 97 5.17 -24.34 13.97
CA SER A 97 6.37 -25.02 14.48
C SER A 97 7.12 -24.17 15.51
N TYR A 98 7.24 -22.86 15.26
CA TYR A 98 7.87 -21.92 16.20
C TYR A 98 7.10 -21.78 17.51
N GLY A 99 5.77 -21.89 17.49
CA GLY A 99 4.94 -21.93 18.70
C GLY A 99 5.25 -23.11 19.65
N GLN A 100 5.91 -24.16 19.16
CA GLN A 100 6.29 -25.34 19.95
C GLN A 100 7.71 -25.24 20.54
N LEU A 101 8.47 -24.22 20.17
CA LEU A 101 9.83 -24.03 20.68
C LEU A 101 9.82 -23.55 22.14
N LYS A 102 10.85 -23.95 22.89
CA LYS A 102 11.09 -23.45 24.26
C LYS A 102 11.71 -22.04 24.28
N LYS A 103 12.19 -21.55 23.14
CA LYS A 103 12.83 -20.25 22.96
C LYS A 103 11.78 -19.29 22.41
N THR A 104 11.73 -18.06 22.93
CA THR A 104 10.83 -17.03 22.39
C THR A 104 11.28 -16.65 20.99
N VAL A 105 10.35 -16.67 20.03
CA VAL A 105 10.60 -16.29 18.63
C VAL A 105 10.17 -14.84 18.41
N PHE A 106 11.00 -14.09 17.71
CA PHE A 106 10.72 -12.73 17.26
C PHE A 106 10.87 -12.64 15.75
N PHE A 107 10.07 -11.80 15.11
CA PHE A 107 10.05 -11.64 13.67
C PHE A 107 10.61 -10.27 13.29
N GLY A 108 11.82 -10.26 12.72
CA GLY A 108 12.41 -9.06 12.14
C GLY A 108 11.73 -8.75 10.81
N LEU A 109 11.21 -7.53 10.65
CA LEU A 109 10.57 -7.13 9.39
C LEU A 109 11.55 -6.32 8.53
N ASP A 110 11.73 -6.76 7.29
CA ASP A 110 12.35 -5.98 6.22
C ASP A 110 11.41 -4.84 5.74
N THR A 111 11.98 -3.79 5.16
CA THR A 111 11.27 -2.60 4.65
C THR A 111 10.18 -2.97 3.65
N ASN A 112 10.41 -3.95 2.76
CA ASN A 112 9.40 -4.38 1.78
C ASN A 112 8.11 -4.93 2.41
N LEU A 113 8.18 -5.55 3.58
CA LEU A 113 7.01 -6.12 4.25
C LEU A 113 6.07 -5.04 4.79
N PHE A 114 6.60 -3.86 5.11
CA PHE A 114 5.78 -2.70 5.44
C PHE A 114 4.99 -2.20 4.23
N TYR A 115 5.58 -2.20 3.03
CA TYR A 115 4.86 -1.86 1.79
C TYR A 115 3.77 -2.88 1.45
N HIS A 116 3.96 -4.14 1.83
CA HIS A 116 2.99 -5.22 1.60
C HIS A 116 1.90 -5.32 2.69
N GLY A 117 1.90 -4.44 3.71
CA GLY A 117 0.93 -4.50 4.80
C GLY A 117 0.99 -5.78 5.62
N PHE A 118 2.20 -6.34 5.80
CA PHE A 118 2.39 -7.69 6.31
C PHE A 118 1.74 -7.96 7.67
N ALA A 119 1.95 -7.10 8.66
CA ALA A 119 1.41 -7.29 10.01
C ALA A 119 -0.11 -7.16 10.04
N SER A 120 -0.69 -6.20 9.30
CA SER A 120 -2.13 -6.06 9.12
C SER A 120 -2.78 -7.28 8.47
N ASN A 121 -2.03 -7.99 7.62
CA ASN A 121 -2.48 -9.17 6.87
C ASN A 121 -2.25 -10.50 7.60
N ASN A 122 -1.50 -10.48 8.71
CA ASN A 122 -1.18 -11.63 9.57
C ASN A 122 -1.48 -11.26 11.06
N PRO A 123 -2.76 -10.97 11.39
CA PRO A 123 -3.16 -10.47 12.72
C PRO A 123 -2.98 -11.49 13.85
N GLU A 124 -2.75 -12.77 13.53
CA GLU A 124 -2.45 -13.83 14.48
C GLU A 124 -1.06 -13.69 15.13
N ILE A 125 -0.14 -12.98 14.49
CA ILE A 125 1.17 -12.67 15.07
C ILE A 125 0.99 -11.49 16.04
N ASN A 126 1.30 -11.73 17.32
CA ASN A 126 1.24 -10.67 18.32
C ASN A 126 2.22 -9.54 17.96
N HIS A 127 1.75 -8.30 17.96
CA HIS A 127 2.57 -7.15 17.61
C HIS A 127 3.84 -7.02 18.48
N SER A 128 3.83 -7.53 19.72
CA SER A 128 5.01 -7.54 20.59
C SER A 128 6.11 -8.53 20.17
N SER A 129 5.82 -9.42 19.23
CA SER A 129 6.77 -10.37 18.67
C SER A 129 7.52 -9.80 17.46
N TYR A 130 7.14 -8.63 16.95
CA TYR A 130 7.89 -7.97 15.86
C TYR A 130 9.14 -7.27 16.38
N LEU A 131 10.23 -7.41 15.62
CA LEU A 131 11.46 -6.62 15.75
C LEU A 131 11.56 -5.66 14.57
N ILE A 132 11.84 -4.40 14.89
CA ILE A 132 12.04 -3.36 13.88
C ILE A 132 13.43 -2.77 14.10
N VAL A 133 14.31 -2.94 13.11
CA VAL A 133 15.62 -2.28 13.15
C VAL A 133 15.42 -0.80 12.80
N ASP A 134 16.06 0.10 13.53
CA ASP A 134 16.01 1.55 13.27
C ASP A 134 16.30 1.93 11.81
N THR A 135 17.18 1.19 11.13
CA THR A 135 17.49 1.34 9.70
C THR A 135 16.25 1.24 8.82
N VAL A 136 15.33 0.31 9.12
CA VAL A 136 14.05 0.15 8.40
C VAL A 136 13.13 1.36 8.64
N ARG A 137 13.03 1.82 9.88
CA ARG A 137 12.27 3.02 10.23
C ARG A 137 12.83 4.24 9.48
N ASP A 138 14.15 4.38 9.45
CA ASP A 138 14.83 5.52 8.83
C ASP A 138 14.66 5.50 7.30
N GLU A 139 14.63 4.33 6.66
CA GLU A 139 14.30 4.16 5.24
C GLU A 139 12.89 4.64 4.91
N ILE A 140 11.90 4.25 5.72
CA ILE A 140 10.51 4.70 5.56
C ILE A 140 10.45 6.22 5.75
N ALA A 141 11.09 6.76 6.79
CA ALA A 141 11.08 8.19 7.10
C ALA A 141 11.79 9.03 6.02
N TYR A 142 12.84 8.52 5.40
CA TYR A 142 13.53 9.21 4.31
C TYR A 142 12.67 9.26 3.03
N ALA A 143 11.91 8.20 2.77
CA ALA A 143 11.13 8.07 1.54
C ALA A 143 9.91 9.00 1.47
N ILE A 144 9.31 9.43 2.59
CA ILE A 144 8.04 10.19 2.60
C ILE A 144 8.16 11.69 2.25
N ASN A 145 9.37 12.25 2.16
CA ASN A 145 9.58 13.70 2.21
C ASN A 145 9.59 14.42 0.84
N ARG A 146 9.55 13.69 -0.29
CA ARG A 146 9.65 14.33 -1.61
C ARG A 146 8.29 14.75 -2.13
N LYS A 147 8.20 16.01 -2.57
CA LYS A 147 6.98 16.63 -3.13
C LYS A 147 7.21 17.09 -4.57
N TYR A 148 6.14 17.16 -5.34
CA TYR A 148 6.17 17.70 -6.69
C TYR A 148 6.46 19.20 -6.68
N PRO A 149 7.57 19.66 -7.30
CA PRO A 149 7.74 21.07 -7.60
C PRO A 149 6.83 21.49 -8.76
N ALA A 150 6.40 22.75 -8.75
CA ALA A 150 5.55 23.33 -9.81
C ALA A 150 6.13 23.09 -11.23
N LYS A 151 7.46 23.15 -11.36
CA LYS A 151 8.16 22.87 -12.63
C LYS A 151 7.86 21.47 -13.17
N LEU A 152 7.95 20.44 -12.31
CA LEU A 152 7.70 19.06 -12.70
C LEU A 152 6.22 18.84 -13.05
N ILE A 153 5.30 19.47 -12.31
CA ILE A 153 3.85 19.48 -12.66
C ILE A 153 3.62 20.11 -14.04
N GLY A 154 4.32 21.20 -14.36
CA GLY A 154 4.27 21.82 -15.67
C GLY A 154 4.76 20.90 -16.80
N GLU A 155 5.86 20.17 -16.55
CA GLU A 155 6.40 19.15 -17.48
C GLU A 155 5.40 18.00 -17.68
N MET A 156 4.84 17.44 -16.60
CA MET A 156 3.81 16.40 -16.66
C MET A 156 2.57 16.87 -17.45
N THR A 157 2.12 18.10 -17.19
CA THR A 157 0.98 18.71 -17.89
C THR A 157 1.25 18.89 -19.38
N ALA A 158 2.48 19.22 -19.78
CA ALA A 158 2.85 19.37 -21.18
C ALA A 158 2.76 18.04 -21.95
N HIS A 159 3.06 16.92 -21.28
CA HIS A 159 2.93 15.57 -21.85
C HIS A 159 1.48 15.04 -21.84
N ALA A 160 0.60 15.62 -21.01
CA ALA A 160 -0.78 15.19 -20.85
C ALA A 160 -1.76 16.38 -20.75
N PRO A 161 -1.87 17.23 -21.80
CA PRO A 161 -2.57 18.51 -21.70
C PRO A 161 -4.07 18.39 -21.40
N GLY A 162 -4.71 17.30 -21.83
CA GLY A 162 -6.12 17.01 -21.55
C GLY A 162 -6.42 16.71 -20.07
N TYR A 163 -5.38 16.42 -19.27
CA TYR A 163 -5.49 16.04 -17.86
C TYR A 163 -4.89 17.09 -16.92
N ARG A 164 -4.71 18.33 -17.39
CA ARG A 164 -4.12 19.44 -16.62
C ARG A 164 -4.76 19.61 -15.24
N GLU A 165 -6.08 19.55 -15.15
CA GLU A 165 -6.79 19.75 -13.89
C GLU A 165 -6.53 18.63 -12.88
N LEU A 166 -6.34 17.39 -13.35
CA LEU A 166 -6.02 16.26 -12.48
C LEU A 166 -4.56 16.32 -12.02
N ILE A 167 -3.64 16.60 -12.94
CA ILE A 167 -2.21 16.69 -12.65
C ILE A 167 -1.92 17.87 -11.73
N GLY A 168 -2.62 19.01 -11.92
CA GLY A 168 -2.48 20.20 -11.08
C GLY A 168 -2.82 19.97 -9.60
N GLU A 169 -3.70 19.00 -9.29
CA GLU A 169 -4.04 18.64 -7.90
C GLU A 169 -2.84 18.06 -7.13
N LEU A 170 -1.84 17.55 -7.85
CA LEU A 170 -0.62 17.00 -7.28
C LEU A 170 0.46 18.07 -7.01
N GLU A 171 0.22 19.35 -7.33
CA GLU A 171 1.19 20.40 -7.04
C GLU A 171 1.45 20.54 -5.53
N ASN A 172 2.72 20.53 -5.14
CA ASN A 172 3.15 20.55 -3.73
C ASN A 172 2.63 19.34 -2.90
N LYS A 173 2.19 18.28 -3.59
CA LYS A 173 1.82 16.97 -3.02
C LYS A 173 2.96 15.98 -3.15
N ARG A 174 2.87 14.85 -2.46
CA ARG A 174 3.93 13.83 -2.44
C ARG A 174 4.11 13.22 -3.82
N MET A 175 5.38 13.04 -4.20
CA MET A 175 5.76 12.26 -5.39
C MET A 175 5.36 10.79 -5.26
N LYS A 176 5.30 10.04 -6.36
CA LYS A 176 4.78 8.65 -6.34
C LYS A 176 5.45 7.79 -5.27
N ARG A 177 6.79 7.77 -5.24
CA ARG A 177 7.56 7.02 -4.23
C ARG A 177 7.24 7.46 -2.79
N SER A 178 7.08 8.76 -2.57
CA SER A 178 6.72 9.30 -1.26
C SER A 178 5.30 8.94 -0.83
N ARG A 179 4.36 8.83 -1.77
CA ARG A 179 2.99 8.36 -1.49
C ARG A 179 3.01 6.89 -1.08
N LYS A 180 3.71 6.03 -1.82
CA LYS A 180 3.90 4.61 -1.43
C LYS A 180 4.42 4.49 -0.01
N ALA A 181 5.48 5.22 0.32
CA ALA A 181 6.06 5.19 1.65
C ALA A 181 5.09 5.71 2.73
N ALA A 182 4.29 6.74 2.43
CA ALA A 182 3.39 7.34 3.41
C ALA A 182 2.12 6.50 3.65
N TYR A 183 1.47 6.04 2.58
CA TYR A 183 0.16 5.40 2.64
C TYR A 183 0.23 3.89 2.83
N LEU A 184 1.35 3.25 2.43
CA LEU A 184 1.56 1.81 2.67
C LEU A 184 2.50 1.61 3.86
N ALA A 185 3.80 1.87 3.68
CA ALA A 185 4.81 1.48 4.67
C ALA A 185 4.68 2.19 6.02
N LEU A 186 4.51 3.50 6.03
CA LEU A 186 4.35 4.28 7.27
C LEU A 186 3.01 4.02 7.95
N LYS A 187 1.93 3.85 7.17
CA LYS A 187 0.60 3.45 7.69
C LYS A 187 0.73 2.12 8.42
N GLU A 188 1.36 1.14 7.79
CA GLU A 188 1.60 -0.19 8.37
C GLU A 188 2.49 -0.12 9.61
N TYR A 189 3.62 0.58 9.54
CA TYR A 189 4.53 0.75 10.69
C TYR A 189 3.80 1.30 11.92
N ARG A 190 2.92 2.29 11.73
CA ARG A 190 2.13 2.88 12.83
C ARG A 190 1.19 1.88 13.52
N THR A 191 0.73 0.83 12.82
CA THR A 191 -0.16 -0.18 13.42
C THR A 191 0.54 -1.04 14.48
N ILE A 192 1.85 -1.26 14.34
CA ILE A 192 2.63 -2.14 15.22
C ILE A 192 3.63 -1.38 16.10
N ARG A 193 4.04 -0.17 15.73
CA ARG A 193 5.13 0.60 16.39
C ARG A 193 5.03 0.63 17.91
N ASP A 194 3.84 0.87 18.46
CA ASP A 194 3.68 1.08 19.90
C ASP A 194 3.82 -0.22 20.72
N ARG A 195 3.90 -1.38 20.05
CA ARG A 195 4.02 -2.71 20.68
C ARG A 195 5.25 -3.49 20.20
N ALA A 196 5.69 -3.27 18.96
CA ALA A 196 6.89 -3.89 18.41
C ALA A 196 8.14 -3.44 19.16
N MET A 197 9.17 -4.28 19.16
CA MET A 197 10.45 -3.97 19.79
C MET A 197 11.39 -3.33 18.76
N GLU A 198 11.76 -2.07 18.99
CA GLU A 198 12.79 -1.40 18.19
C GLU A 198 14.19 -1.80 18.67
N ILE A 199 15.06 -2.14 17.73
CA ILE A 199 16.47 -2.45 17.99
C ILE A 199 17.38 -1.54 17.17
N ALA A 200 18.50 -1.14 17.78
CA ALA A 200 19.46 -0.24 17.14
C ALA A 200 20.37 -0.99 16.16
N ALA A 201 20.59 -0.41 14.99
CA ALA A 201 21.61 -0.89 14.07
C ALA A 201 23.03 -0.65 14.63
N PRO A 202 24.00 -1.50 14.27
CA PRO A 202 25.40 -1.30 14.66
C PRO A 202 26.09 -0.14 13.92
N GLY A 203 25.51 0.32 12.80
CA GLY A 203 26.03 1.41 11.98
C GLY A 203 24.94 2.42 11.62
N PRO A 204 25.33 3.62 11.14
CA PRO A 204 24.35 4.61 10.71
C PRO A 204 23.62 4.15 9.45
N HIS A 205 22.39 4.63 9.26
CA HIS A 205 21.69 4.53 7.99
C HIS A 205 22.49 5.24 6.89
N THR A 206 22.63 4.61 5.73
CA THR A 206 23.36 5.15 4.58
C THR A 206 22.50 5.17 3.33
N HIS A 207 22.98 5.86 2.27
CA HIS A 207 22.31 5.86 0.97
C HIS A 207 22.53 4.57 0.16
N LEU A 208 23.34 3.64 0.66
CA LEU A 208 23.67 2.39 0.01
C LEU A 208 22.80 1.27 0.60
N SER A 209 21.87 0.74 -0.20
CA SER A 209 20.93 -0.32 0.22
C SER A 209 21.66 -1.51 0.82
N GLU A 210 22.76 -1.96 0.20
CA GLU A 210 23.54 -3.11 0.67
C GLU A 210 24.14 -2.92 2.08
N GLU A 211 24.50 -1.69 2.46
CA GLU A 211 25.02 -1.40 3.80
C GLU A 211 23.90 -1.41 4.84
N ASN A 212 22.72 -0.91 4.47
CA ASN A 212 21.54 -0.95 5.32
C ASN A 212 21.08 -2.40 5.56
N ASP A 213 21.07 -3.23 4.53
CA ASP A 213 20.70 -4.65 4.64
C ASP A 213 21.65 -5.40 5.58
N ARG A 214 22.96 -5.13 5.46
CA ARG A 214 23.98 -5.64 6.40
C ARG A 214 23.78 -5.15 7.82
N ASN A 215 23.39 -3.89 8.01
CA ASN A 215 23.10 -3.36 9.33
C ASN A 215 21.88 -4.06 9.96
N ILE A 216 20.83 -4.34 9.20
CA ILE A 216 19.63 -5.07 9.65
C ILE A 216 20.01 -6.47 10.12
N VAL A 217 20.71 -7.25 9.29
CA VAL A 217 21.10 -8.63 9.62
C VAL A 217 22.02 -8.67 10.85
N ARG A 218 23.00 -7.77 10.93
CA ARG A 218 23.91 -7.70 12.10
C ARG A 218 23.18 -7.29 13.38
N ALA A 219 22.20 -6.40 13.31
CA ALA A 219 21.40 -6.01 14.47
C ALA A 219 20.62 -7.21 15.03
N LEU A 220 20.02 -8.02 14.17
CA LEU A 220 19.30 -9.23 14.57
C LEU A 220 20.23 -10.31 15.13
N ARG A 221 21.41 -10.51 14.53
CA ARG A 221 22.43 -11.43 15.06
C ARG A 221 22.89 -11.03 16.47
N LYS A 222 23.17 -9.74 16.66
CA LYS A 222 23.50 -9.20 17.99
C LYS A 222 22.36 -9.41 18.99
N PHE A 223 21.10 -9.22 18.57
CA PHE A 223 19.94 -9.50 19.41
C PHE A 223 19.85 -10.98 19.83
N GLU A 224 20.16 -11.91 18.92
CA GLU A 224 20.22 -13.34 19.22
C GLU A 224 21.31 -13.70 20.24
N GLU A 225 22.47 -13.04 20.17
CA GLU A 225 23.58 -13.27 21.11
C GLU A 225 23.28 -12.71 22.50
N GLU A 226 22.63 -11.54 22.57
CA GLU A 226 22.32 -10.85 23.83
C GLU A 226 21.10 -11.44 24.55
N ARG A 227 20.20 -12.12 23.83
CA ARG A 227 18.94 -12.63 24.37
C ARG A 227 18.80 -14.13 24.12
N TYR A 228 18.22 -14.85 25.06
CA TYR A 228 17.77 -16.22 24.82
C TYR A 228 16.49 -16.26 23.97
N ALA A 229 16.54 -15.67 22.78
CA ALA A 229 15.44 -15.50 21.83
C ALA A 229 15.90 -15.81 20.38
N LEU A 230 15.00 -16.31 19.53
CA LEU A 230 15.28 -16.61 18.12
C LEU A 230 14.70 -15.48 17.26
N PRO A 231 15.51 -14.56 16.73
CA PRO A 231 15.06 -13.66 15.69
C PRO A 231 14.99 -14.40 14.35
N VAL A 232 13.90 -14.19 13.62
CA VAL A 232 13.68 -14.71 12.28
C VAL A 232 13.45 -13.52 11.37
N LEU A 233 14.33 -13.29 10.41
CA LEU A 233 14.11 -12.21 9.44
C LEU A 233 13.06 -12.64 8.41
N LEU A 234 12.05 -11.80 8.24
CA LEU A 234 11.02 -11.95 7.25
C LEU A 234 11.31 -10.98 6.10
N THR A 235 11.41 -11.49 4.87
CA THR A 235 11.73 -10.66 3.69
C THR A 235 11.10 -11.20 2.40
N ALA A 236 10.80 -10.31 1.44
CA ALA A 236 10.47 -10.66 0.07
C ALA A 236 11.59 -10.30 -0.94
N ASP A 237 12.80 -10.00 -0.43
CA ASP A 237 13.99 -9.70 -1.21
C ASP A 237 14.98 -10.89 -1.17
N ILE A 238 15.38 -11.35 -2.35
CA ILE A 238 16.30 -12.48 -2.49
C ILE A 238 17.71 -12.12 -2.00
N TYR A 239 18.14 -10.87 -2.18
CA TYR A 239 19.46 -10.43 -1.71
C TYR A 239 19.53 -10.41 -0.18
N MET A 240 18.44 -10.04 0.48
CA MET A 240 18.32 -10.10 1.93
C MET A 240 18.35 -11.54 2.45
N ALA A 241 17.68 -12.47 1.75
CA ALA A 241 17.72 -13.89 2.07
C ALA A 241 19.13 -14.49 1.92
N ASP A 242 19.84 -14.16 0.83
CA ASP A 242 21.23 -14.59 0.60
C ASP A 242 22.16 -14.08 1.72
N LEU A 243 21.95 -12.84 2.16
CA LEU A 243 22.72 -12.25 3.25
C LEU A 243 22.46 -12.95 4.59
N CYS A 244 21.21 -13.28 4.90
CA CYS A 244 20.87 -14.07 6.10
C CYS A 244 21.53 -15.45 6.08
N MET A 245 21.51 -16.12 4.92
CA MET A 245 22.17 -17.41 4.74
C MET A 245 23.68 -17.30 4.98
N ALA A 246 24.33 -16.26 4.45
CA ALA A 246 25.76 -16.04 4.63
C ALA A 246 26.15 -15.77 6.09
N GLU A 247 25.31 -15.04 6.83
CA GLU A 247 25.55 -14.65 8.23
C GLU A 247 24.98 -15.66 9.25
N GLY A 248 24.35 -16.75 8.78
CA GLY A 248 23.76 -17.80 9.61
C GLY A 248 22.59 -17.31 10.48
N LEU A 249 21.83 -16.32 10.00
CA LEU A 249 20.61 -15.82 10.62
C LEU A 249 19.41 -16.64 10.13
N GLU A 250 18.50 -17.03 11.03
CA GLU A 250 17.24 -17.68 10.64
C GLU A 250 16.36 -16.68 9.86
N TYR A 251 15.77 -17.11 8.75
CA TYR A 251 14.95 -16.25 7.91
C TYR A 251 13.82 -17.02 7.23
N PHE A 252 12.82 -16.27 6.76
CA PHE A 252 11.81 -16.75 5.83
C PHE A 252 11.71 -15.80 4.64
N TYR A 253 11.96 -16.37 3.46
CA TYR A 253 11.83 -15.66 2.19
C TYR A 253 10.41 -15.85 1.62
N PHE A 254 9.72 -14.76 1.33
CA PHE A 254 8.39 -14.76 0.76
C PHE A 254 8.42 -14.69 -0.77
N ASP A 255 7.83 -15.69 -1.42
CA ASP A 255 7.70 -15.75 -2.87
C ASP A 255 6.53 -14.90 -3.35
N ARG A 256 6.82 -13.86 -4.14
CA ARG A 256 5.79 -13.04 -4.77
C ARG A 256 5.24 -13.74 -6.03
N PRO A 257 3.92 -13.70 -6.28
CA PRO A 257 3.37 -14.25 -7.51
C PRO A 257 3.84 -13.40 -8.69
N TYR A 258 4.27 -14.07 -9.76
CA TYR A 258 4.74 -13.40 -10.98
C TYR A 258 3.64 -12.57 -11.64
N ARG A 259 2.40 -13.08 -11.62
CA ARG A 259 1.20 -12.40 -12.11
C ARG A 259 0.08 -12.53 -11.09
N GLN A 260 -0.73 -11.48 -10.99
CA GLN A 260 -1.95 -11.54 -10.21
C GLN A 260 -3.05 -12.17 -11.06
N GLU A 261 -3.74 -13.14 -10.48
CA GLU A 261 -4.87 -13.82 -11.12
C GLU A 261 -6.20 -13.20 -10.68
N ALA A 262 -7.25 -13.48 -11.44
CA ALA A 262 -8.61 -13.15 -11.01
C ALA A 262 -8.88 -13.83 -9.66
N THR A 263 -9.44 -13.07 -8.73
CA THR A 263 -9.59 -13.51 -7.33
C THR A 263 -10.87 -12.95 -6.72
N THR A 264 -11.22 -13.45 -5.54
CA THR A 264 -12.34 -12.93 -4.75
C THR A 264 -11.80 -12.28 -3.48
N CYS A 265 -12.42 -11.19 -3.04
CA CYS A 265 -12.04 -10.52 -1.81
C CYS A 265 -13.26 -10.08 -1.00
N THR A 266 -13.04 -9.76 0.26
CA THR A 266 -14.08 -9.18 1.12
C THR A 266 -14.30 -7.71 0.79
N ALA A 267 -15.49 -7.18 1.09
CA ALA A 267 -15.76 -5.75 0.88
C ALA A 267 -14.76 -4.82 1.59
N PRO A 268 -14.33 -5.06 2.85
CA PRO A 268 -13.28 -4.27 3.49
C PRO A 268 -11.94 -4.31 2.75
N ALA A 269 -11.50 -5.49 2.27
CA ALA A 269 -10.25 -5.61 1.51
C ALA A 269 -10.34 -4.83 0.19
N PHE A 270 -11.48 -4.88 -0.50
CA PHE A 270 -11.68 -4.12 -1.73
C PHE A 270 -11.68 -2.60 -1.50
N ARG A 271 -12.32 -2.12 -0.43
CA ARG A 271 -12.27 -0.68 -0.07
C ARG A 271 -10.85 -0.23 0.20
N ARG A 272 -10.08 -1.01 0.95
CA ARG A 272 -8.68 -0.75 1.22
C ARG A 272 -7.87 -0.70 -0.08
N LEU A 273 -8.09 -1.65 -1.00
CA LEU A 273 -7.45 -1.62 -2.31
C LEU A 273 -7.75 -0.33 -3.08
N LEU A 274 -9.02 0.09 -3.15
CA LEU A 274 -9.39 1.29 -3.88
C LEU A 274 -8.80 2.56 -3.25
N PHE A 275 -8.75 2.60 -1.92
CA PHE A 275 -8.05 3.66 -1.18
C PHE A 275 -6.56 3.66 -1.50
N ASP A 276 -5.88 2.52 -1.38
CA ASP A 276 -4.45 2.38 -1.62
C ASP A 276 -4.08 2.76 -3.07
N LEU A 277 -4.90 2.34 -4.05
CA LEU A 277 -4.75 2.73 -5.45
C LEU A 277 -4.85 4.24 -5.62
N ALA A 278 -5.91 4.87 -5.10
CA ALA A 278 -6.10 6.32 -5.19
C ALA A 278 -4.94 7.08 -4.51
N ALA A 279 -4.47 6.62 -3.36
CA ALA A 279 -3.40 7.21 -2.59
C ALA A 279 -2.04 7.06 -3.29
N VAL A 280 -1.67 5.86 -3.72
CA VAL A 280 -0.38 5.59 -4.37
C VAL A 280 -0.32 6.24 -5.75
N PHE A 281 -1.37 6.10 -6.56
CA PHE A 281 -1.41 6.63 -7.92
C PHE A 281 -1.63 8.16 -7.90
N GLY A 282 -2.08 8.71 -6.78
CA GLY A 282 -2.42 10.12 -6.58
C GLY A 282 -3.89 10.39 -6.91
N PHE A 283 -4.38 9.77 -7.98
CA PHE A 283 -5.80 9.67 -8.30
C PHE A 283 -6.08 8.45 -9.19
N VAL A 284 -7.33 7.98 -9.18
CA VAL A 284 -7.84 6.94 -10.07
C VAL A 284 -9.23 7.31 -10.59
N GLY A 285 -9.56 6.83 -11.79
CA GLY A 285 -10.92 6.85 -12.33
C GLY A 285 -11.71 5.66 -11.81
N CYS A 286 -12.99 5.87 -11.50
CA CYS A 286 -13.92 4.83 -11.07
C CYS A 286 -15.30 5.11 -11.67
N ASN A 287 -15.74 4.37 -12.68
CA ASN A 287 -17.06 4.52 -13.33
C ASN A 287 -17.46 5.97 -13.69
N GLY A 288 -16.50 6.81 -14.10
CA GLY A 288 -16.74 8.23 -14.43
C GLY A 288 -16.55 9.21 -13.26
N PHE A 289 -16.30 8.74 -12.05
CA PHE A 289 -15.79 9.54 -10.93
C PHE A 289 -14.27 9.57 -10.95
N THR A 290 -13.67 10.63 -10.39
CA THR A 290 -12.24 10.64 -10.07
C THR A 290 -12.04 10.65 -8.56
N ILE A 291 -11.29 9.70 -8.05
CA ILE A 291 -10.97 9.56 -6.62
C ILE A 291 -9.51 9.98 -6.43
N PHE A 292 -9.29 11.06 -5.70
CA PHE A 292 -7.97 11.58 -5.36
C PHE A 292 -7.56 11.10 -3.97
N GLY A 293 -6.38 10.51 -3.86
CA GLY A 293 -5.77 10.23 -2.57
C GLY A 293 -4.86 11.35 -2.07
N GLU A 294 -4.36 12.23 -2.94
CA GLU A 294 -3.83 13.54 -2.54
C GLU A 294 -4.39 14.63 -3.47
N TYR A 295 -4.79 15.77 -2.88
CA TYR A 295 -5.45 16.85 -3.62
C TYR A 295 -5.21 18.23 -3.00
N GLY A 296 -5.29 19.29 -3.80
CA GLY A 296 -5.13 20.66 -3.36
C GLY A 296 -6.30 21.15 -2.47
N GLY A 297 -6.03 22.09 -1.56
CA GLY A 297 -7.05 22.69 -0.68
C GLY A 297 -6.82 22.47 0.81
N LYS A 298 -7.84 22.77 1.64
CA LYS A 298 -7.89 22.49 3.08
C LYS A 298 -8.46 21.07 3.28
N GLY A 299 -7.80 20.27 4.11
CA GLY A 299 -8.07 18.83 4.24
C GLY A 299 -7.00 18.03 3.51
N ASN A 300 -6.17 17.34 4.28
CA ASN A 300 -5.07 16.51 3.79
C ASN A 300 -4.66 15.53 4.90
N ASP A 301 -5.66 15.02 5.63
CA ASP A 301 -5.43 13.90 6.53
C ASP A 301 -5.08 12.67 5.69
N LEU A 302 -4.25 11.79 6.23
CA LEU A 302 -3.78 10.61 5.51
C LEU A 302 -4.89 9.59 5.23
N ASP A 303 -6.07 9.75 5.84
CA ASP A 303 -7.22 8.85 5.68
C ASP A 303 -8.37 9.50 4.89
N GLU A 304 -8.17 10.69 4.32
CA GLU A 304 -9.16 11.41 3.52
C GLU A 304 -8.96 11.18 2.01
N LEU A 305 -10.07 11.06 1.30
CA LEU A 305 -10.14 11.03 -0.16
C LEU A 305 -11.04 12.17 -0.65
N LYS A 306 -10.72 12.71 -1.82
CA LYS A 306 -11.62 13.60 -2.57
C LYS A 306 -12.22 12.85 -3.74
N VAL A 307 -13.55 12.79 -3.81
CA VAL A 307 -14.28 12.23 -4.96
C VAL A 307 -14.83 13.39 -5.78
N ARG A 308 -14.43 13.45 -7.04
CA ARG A 308 -14.90 14.43 -8.02
C ARG A 308 -15.94 13.81 -8.94
N PHE A 309 -17.07 14.49 -9.05
CA PHE A 309 -18.23 14.08 -9.83
C PHE A 309 -18.34 14.92 -11.11
N GLY A 310 -18.45 14.22 -12.24
CA GLY A 310 -18.79 14.83 -13.52
C GLY A 310 -20.28 15.17 -13.65
N ASP A 311 -21.14 14.48 -12.89
CA ASP A 311 -22.59 14.64 -12.90
C ASP A 311 -23.14 15.19 -11.56
N ASP A 312 -23.98 16.22 -11.65
CA ASP A 312 -24.58 16.91 -10.51
C ASP A 312 -25.63 16.04 -9.80
N GLU A 313 -26.36 15.20 -10.54
CA GLU A 313 -27.37 14.31 -9.95
C GLU A 313 -26.69 13.21 -9.12
N ALA A 314 -25.67 12.55 -9.68
CA ALA A 314 -24.83 11.59 -8.96
C ALA A 314 -24.21 12.20 -7.69
N TYR A 315 -23.68 13.42 -7.78
CA TYR A 315 -23.14 14.12 -6.61
C TYR A 315 -24.17 14.32 -5.50
N ARG A 316 -25.38 14.79 -5.84
CA ARG A 316 -26.46 15.03 -4.86
C ARG A 316 -26.96 13.74 -4.23
N ALA A 317 -27.14 12.70 -5.04
CA ALA A 317 -27.55 11.38 -4.56
C ALA A 317 -26.50 10.82 -3.58
N PHE A 318 -25.22 10.82 -3.97
CA PHE A 318 -24.12 10.36 -3.13
C PHE A 318 -24.03 11.14 -1.81
N THR A 319 -24.07 12.48 -1.88
CA THR A 319 -23.95 13.33 -0.69
C THR A 319 -25.10 13.10 0.28
N ARG A 320 -26.32 12.89 -0.22
CA ARG A 320 -27.47 12.55 0.62
C ARG A 320 -27.25 11.24 1.39
N GLU A 321 -26.84 10.18 0.70
CA GLU A 321 -26.58 8.87 1.34
C GLU A 321 -25.42 8.95 2.34
N LEU A 322 -24.35 9.66 1.97
CA LEU A 322 -23.20 9.90 2.85
C LEU A 322 -23.60 10.62 4.14
N GLU A 323 -24.42 11.68 4.06
CA GLU A 323 -24.93 12.38 5.23
C GLU A 323 -25.78 11.48 6.14
N ILE A 324 -26.64 10.64 5.55
CA ILE A 324 -27.45 9.67 6.30
C ILE A 324 -26.53 8.69 7.03
N CYS A 325 -25.56 8.09 6.35
CA CYS A 325 -24.58 7.18 6.96
C CYS A 325 -23.81 7.85 8.09
N ARG A 326 -23.30 9.06 7.90
CA ARG A 326 -22.60 9.83 8.95
C ARG A 326 -23.48 10.08 10.17
N ARG A 327 -24.74 10.47 9.98
CA ARG A 327 -25.70 10.68 11.07
C ARG A 327 -25.99 9.39 11.82
N LEU A 328 -26.16 8.27 11.12
CA LEU A 328 -26.38 6.96 11.73
C LEU A 328 -25.16 6.51 12.55
N SER A 329 -23.95 6.65 12.01
CA SER A 329 -22.71 6.32 12.73
C SER A 329 -22.53 7.18 13.99
N ALA A 330 -22.92 8.46 13.93
CA ALA A 330 -22.86 9.37 15.08
C ALA A 330 -23.82 8.99 16.23
N LEU A 331 -24.81 8.13 15.99
CA LEU A 331 -25.67 7.58 17.04
C LEU A 331 -24.94 6.56 17.92
N GLY A 332 -23.76 6.07 17.52
CA GLY A 332 -22.95 5.15 18.32
C GLY A 332 -23.57 3.76 18.51
N ILE A 333 -24.48 3.34 17.62
CA ILE A 333 -25.14 2.05 17.69
C ILE A 333 -24.14 0.96 17.28
N THR A 334 -23.57 0.26 18.27
CA THR A 334 -22.73 -0.91 18.05
C THR A 334 -23.59 -2.13 17.75
N ARG A 335 -23.16 -2.97 16.79
CA ARG A 335 -23.79 -4.25 16.49
C ARG A 335 -23.61 -5.26 17.62
#